data_AF-A0A6A0HDZ4-F1
#
_entry.id   AF-A0A6A0HDZ4-F1
#
_cell.length_a   1.000
_cell.length_b   1.000
_cell.length_c   1.000
_cell.angle_alpha   90.00
_cell.angle_beta   90.00
_cell.angle_gamma   90.00
#
_symmetry.space_group_name_H-M   'P 1'
#
loop_
_entity.id
_entity.type
_entity.pdbx_description
1 polymer ?
#
loop_
_entity_poly.entity_id
_entity_poly.type
_entity_poly.pdbx_seq_one_letter_code
_entity_poly.pdbx_strand_id
1 'polypeptide(L)'
;MANQDAYIAALESKLAELSGIEVDQIRKNQLANAADEARSIQQMAEYVAGITVQQVAVAAQPSVLHPQIDLIFDHIKAELGENKGEHALPPLQYDYKGLEPHISGLIMEIHHTKHHQGYINNLKAAAAKLDEARAKNDIAACNALFPALKFNGGGHLNHTIFWTNMAPNPTGTPTQPTGDLLAAIDAKFGSFQNFQVQK
;
A
#
# COMPACT_ATOMS: atom_id res chain seq x y z
N MET A 1 8.81 9.59 32.80
CA MET A 1 8.49 8.67 31.70
C MET A 1 7.05 8.23 31.90
N ALA A 2 6.12 8.66 31.06
CA ALA A 2 4.73 8.22 31.18
C ALA A 2 4.68 6.71 30.88
N ASN A 3 4.06 5.94 31.77
CA ASN A 3 3.88 4.50 31.60
C ASN A 3 3.05 4.26 30.32
N GLN A 4 3.49 3.35 29.45
CA GLN A 4 2.81 2.98 28.21
C GLN A 4 1.31 2.66 28.45
N ASP A 5 1.00 2.02 29.57
CA ASP A 5 -0.39 1.72 29.98
C ASP A 5 -1.22 2.98 30.22
N ALA A 6 -0.61 4.02 30.78
CA ALA A 6 -1.28 5.29 31.04
C ALA A 6 -1.56 6.06 29.75
N TYR A 7 -0.66 5.95 28.76
CA TYR A 7 -0.88 6.54 27.43
C TYR A 7 -1.98 5.82 26.66
N ILE A 8 -1.98 4.48 26.68
CA ILE A 8 -3.03 3.66 26.06
C ILE A 8 -4.39 3.97 26.69
N ALA A 9 -4.47 4.00 28.03
CA ALA A 9 -5.71 4.34 28.73
C ALA A 9 -6.23 5.74 28.38
N ALA A 10 -5.35 6.72 28.21
CA ALA A 10 -5.72 8.07 27.80
C ALA A 10 -6.29 8.11 26.36
N LEU A 11 -5.69 7.34 25.44
CA LEU A 11 -6.18 7.22 24.06
C LEU A 11 -7.53 6.52 23.98
N GLU A 12 -7.72 5.43 24.71
CA GLU A 12 -8.98 4.69 24.77
C GLU A 12 -10.11 5.56 25.33
N SER A 13 -9.81 6.32 26.39
CA SER A 13 -10.77 7.27 26.98
C SER A 13 -11.14 8.38 25.99
N LYS A 14 -10.17 8.90 25.23
CA LYS A 14 -10.46 9.93 24.22
C LYS A 14 -11.27 9.37 23.05
N LEU A 15 -10.99 8.13 22.64
CA LEU A 15 -11.74 7.46 21.59
C LEU A 15 -13.19 7.18 22.03
N ALA A 16 -13.42 6.82 23.30
CA ALA A 16 -14.75 6.65 23.87
C ALA A 16 -15.56 7.95 23.84
N GLU A 17 -14.94 9.05 24.27
CA GLU A 17 -15.56 10.38 24.24
C GLU A 17 -15.99 10.79 22.82
N LEU A 18 -15.13 10.55 21.82
CA LEU A 18 -15.38 10.94 20.43
C LEU A 18 -16.39 10.04 19.71
N SER A 19 -16.42 8.76 20.05
CA SER A 19 -17.24 7.75 19.36
C SER A 19 -18.57 7.46 20.04
N GLY A 20 -18.72 7.80 21.33
CA GLY A 20 -19.85 7.39 22.16
C GLY A 20 -19.85 5.90 22.51
N ILE A 21 -18.75 5.19 22.25
CA ILE A 21 -18.59 3.76 22.55
C ILE A 21 -17.85 3.61 23.89
N GLU A 22 -18.38 2.77 24.78
CA GLU A 22 -17.75 2.48 26.07
C GLU A 22 -16.31 1.95 25.93
N VAL A 23 -15.40 2.36 26.82
CA VAL A 23 -13.97 1.97 26.78
C VAL A 23 -13.79 0.44 26.79
N ASP A 24 -14.59 -0.27 27.58
CA ASP A 24 -14.54 -1.74 27.62
C ASP A 24 -14.99 -2.39 26.30
N GLN A 25 -15.90 -1.73 25.58
CA GLN A 25 -16.31 -2.16 24.25
C GLN A 25 -15.25 -1.79 23.20
N ILE A 26 -14.56 -0.65 23.34
CA ILE A 26 -13.41 -0.29 22.50
C ILE A 26 -12.29 -1.32 22.64
N ARG A 27 -11.95 -1.75 23.86
CA ARG A 27 -10.94 -2.79 24.10
C ARG A 27 -11.31 -4.14 23.48
N LYS A 28 -12.57 -4.56 23.64
CA LYS A 28 -13.10 -5.77 23.00
C LYS A 28 -13.11 -5.65 21.47
N ASN A 29 -13.46 -4.46 20.96
CA ASN A 29 -13.46 -4.16 19.53
C ASN A 29 -12.07 -4.00 18.96
N GLN A 30 -11.04 -3.60 19.73
CA GLN A 30 -9.66 -3.54 19.24
C GLN A 30 -9.11 -4.93 18.95
N LEU A 31 -9.40 -5.91 19.83
CA LEU A 31 -9.02 -7.31 19.63
C LEU A 31 -9.89 -7.97 18.55
N ALA A 32 -11.18 -7.64 18.48
CA ALA A 32 -12.06 -8.10 17.41
C ALA A 32 -11.66 -7.49 16.06
N ASN A 33 -11.41 -6.18 15.97
CA ASN A 33 -10.99 -5.51 14.75
C ASN A 33 -9.59 -5.93 14.32
N ALA A 34 -8.60 -6.09 15.21
CA ALA A 34 -7.29 -6.59 14.79
C ALA A 34 -7.35 -8.05 14.30
N ALA A 35 -8.18 -8.90 14.94
CA ALA A 35 -8.37 -10.28 14.51
C ALA A 35 -9.25 -10.40 13.26
N ASP A 36 -10.27 -9.55 13.10
CA ASP A 36 -11.18 -9.50 11.98
C ASP A 36 -10.57 -8.75 10.79
N GLU A 37 -9.71 -7.77 11.02
CA GLU A 37 -8.83 -7.16 10.00
C GLU A 37 -7.77 -8.17 9.60
N ALA A 38 -7.07 -8.85 10.52
CA ALA A 38 -6.11 -9.89 10.14
C ALA A 38 -6.79 -11.04 9.38
N ARG A 39 -8.00 -11.44 9.77
CA ARG A 39 -8.81 -12.44 9.05
C ARG A 39 -9.30 -11.90 7.70
N SER A 40 -9.74 -10.65 7.61
CA SER A 40 -10.16 -10.03 6.35
C SER A 40 -8.96 -9.85 5.41
N ILE A 41 -7.81 -9.43 5.90
CA ILE A 41 -6.53 -9.32 5.20
C ILE A 41 -6.10 -10.72 4.73
N GLN A 42 -6.16 -11.74 5.58
CA GLN A 42 -5.85 -13.12 5.20
C GLN A 42 -6.82 -13.64 4.13
N GLN A 43 -8.13 -13.47 4.31
CA GLN A 43 -9.15 -13.86 3.34
C GLN A 43 -9.01 -13.08 2.02
N MET A 44 -8.62 -11.81 2.09
CA MET A 44 -8.40 -10.96 0.93
C MET A 44 -7.08 -11.31 0.23
N ALA A 45 -6.04 -11.69 0.96
CA ALA A 45 -4.79 -12.20 0.43
C ALA A 45 -4.97 -13.57 -0.24
N GLU A 46 -5.76 -14.46 0.38
CA GLU A 46 -6.18 -15.74 -0.21
C GLU A 46 -7.07 -15.53 -1.44
N TYR A 47 -8.00 -14.57 -1.40
CA TYR A 47 -8.81 -14.19 -2.54
C TYR A 47 -7.94 -13.64 -3.68
N VAL A 48 -7.03 -12.69 -3.40
CA VAL A 48 -6.10 -12.11 -4.39
C VAL A 48 -5.16 -13.18 -4.96
N ALA A 49 -4.70 -14.13 -4.14
CA ALA A 49 -3.94 -15.30 -4.60
C ALA A 49 -4.77 -16.23 -5.50
N GLY A 50 -6.10 -16.25 -5.31
CA GLY A 50 -7.08 -16.98 -6.12
C GLY A 50 -7.58 -16.22 -7.36
N ILE A 51 -7.26 -14.93 -7.54
CA ILE A 51 -7.59 -14.19 -8.77
C ILE A 51 -6.65 -14.68 -9.88
N THR A 52 -7.01 -15.79 -10.51
CA THR A 52 -6.66 -16.05 -11.90
C THR A 52 -7.18 -14.89 -12.73
N VAL A 53 -6.29 -14.24 -13.50
CA VAL A 53 -6.61 -13.14 -14.43
C VAL A 53 -7.80 -13.55 -15.30
N GLN A 54 -9.02 -13.15 -14.91
CA GLN A 54 -10.22 -13.44 -15.64
C GLN A 54 -10.42 -12.33 -16.66
N GLN A 55 -10.36 -12.73 -17.93
CA GLN A 55 -10.56 -11.90 -19.11
C GLN A 55 -11.89 -11.13 -19.01
N VAL A 56 -11.82 -9.81 -19.00
CA VAL A 56 -12.95 -8.97 -19.37
C VAL A 56 -12.60 -8.31 -20.70
N ALA A 57 -13.29 -8.73 -21.74
CA ALA A 57 -13.22 -8.13 -23.05
C ALA A 57 -13.78 -6.71 -22.97
N VAL A 58 -12.89 -5.71 -22.97
CA VAL A 58 -13.26 -4.32 -23.26
C VAL A 58 -13.01 -4.12 -24.74
N ALA A 59 -14.06 -3.74 -25.48
CA ALA A 59 -13.95 -3.42 -26.90
C ALA A 59 -12.99 -2.23 -27.09
N ALA A 60 -11.75 -2.51 -27.47
CA ALA A 60 -10.75 -1.52 -27.84
C ALA A 60 -10.37 -1.72 -29.31
N GLN A 61 -10.16 -0.61 -30.02
CA GLN A 61 -9.67 -0.58 -31.40
C GLN A 61 -8.47 -1.55 -31.55
N PRO A 62 -8.60 -2.66 -32.30
CA PRO A 62 -7.68 -3.80 -32.20
C PRO A 62 -6.28 -3.56 -32.79
N SER A 63 -5.99 -2.36 -33.32
CA SER A 63 -4.76 -2.06 -34.04
C SER A 63 -3.76 -1.16 -33.29
N VAL A 64 -4.11 -0.59 -32.13
CA VAL A 64 -3.22 0.35 -31.41
C VAL A 64 -2.94 -0.16 -30.00
N LEU A 65 -1.65 -0.25 -29.65
CA LEU A 65 -1.19 -0.61 -28.31
C LEU A 65 -1.55 0.48 -27.30
N HIS A 66 -2.02 0.09 -26.12
CA HIS A 66 -2.37 1.02 -25.06
C HIS A 66 -1.11 1.78 -24.60
N PRO A 67 -1.09 3.13 -24.69
CA PRO A 67 0.14 3.92 -24.52
C PRO A 67 0.70 3.87 -23.09
N GLN A 68 -0.13 3.54 -22.10
CA GLN A 68 0.32 3.47 -20.70
C GLN A 68 0.97 2.13 -20.31
N ILE A 69 0.98 1.12 -21.20
CA ILE A 69 1.59 -0.18 -20.88
C ILE A 69 3.08 0.00 -20.58
N ASP A 70 3.80 0.72 -21.44
CA ASP A 70 5.23 0.96 -21.23
C ASP A 70 5.48 1.96 -20.10
N LEU A 71 4.62 2.99 -19.97
CA LEU A 71 4.74 3.97 -18.89
C LEU A 71 4.72 3.35 -17.50
N ILE A 72 3.96 2.26 -17.27
CA ILE A 72 3.97 1.56 -15.97
C ILE A 72 5.37 1.07 -15.63
N PHE A 73 6.07 0.47 -16.60
CA PHE A 73 7.43 -0.03 -16.38
C PHE A 73 8.45 1.10 -16.31
N ASP A 74 8.26 2.18 -17.07
CA ASP A 74 9.11 3.37 -16.98
C ASP A 74 9.02 4.03 -15.61
N HIS A 75 7.82 4.13 -15.03
CA HIS A 75 7.64 4.62 -13.67
C HIS A 75 8.29 3.71 -12.63
N ILE A 76 8.10 2.39 -12.74
CA ILE A 76 8.78 1.43 -11.83
C ILE A 76 10.29 1.57 -11.93
N LYS A 77 10.84 1.66 -13.14
CA LYS A 77 12.28 1.84 -13.34
C LYS A 77 12.79 3.17 -12.79
N ALA A 78 12.04 4.26 -12.99
CA ALA A 78 12.43 5.58 -12.52
C ALA A 78 12.46 5.66 -10.99
N GLU A 79 11.45 5.09 -10.32
CA GLU A 79 11.30 5.16 -8.87
C GLU A 79 12.12 4.09 -8.13
N LEU A 80 12.17 2.86 -8.66
CA LEU A 80 12.74 1.70 -7.97
C LEU A 80 14.03 1.18 -8.60
N GLY A 81 14.38 1.63 -9.81
CA GLY A 81 15.54 1.12 -10.56
C GLY A 81 15.35 -0.28 -11.16
N GLU A 82 14.15 -0.86 -11.07
CA GLU A 82 13.87 -2.22 -11.51
C GLU A 82 13.44 -2.28 -12.99
N ASN A 83 14.00 -3.22 -13.75
CA ASN A 83 13.52 -3.45 -15.11
C ASN A 83 12.29 -4.37 -15.12
N LYS A 84 11.52 -4.33 -16.22
CA LYS A 84 10.35 -5.20 -16.42
C LYS A 84 10.69 -6.67 -16.17
N GLY A 85 10.04 -7.28 -15.18
CA GLY A 85 10.21 -8.69 -14.81
C GLY A 85 11.23 -8.94 -13.70
N GLU A 86 12.03 -7.95 -13.33
CA GLU A 86 13.05 -8.01 -12.28
C GLU A 86 12.53 -7.52 -10.91
N HIS A 87 11.20 -7.50 -10.74
CA HIS A 87 10.55 -6.98 -9.54
C HIS A 87 10.77 -7.85 -8.31
N ALA A 88 11.08 -7.22 -7.19
CA ALA A 88 11.37 -7.90 -5.92
C ALA A 88 10.68 -7.21 -4.73
N LEU A 89 10.51 -7.97 -3.64
CA LEU A 89 9.97 -7.42 -2.41
C LEU A 89 11.09 -6.64 -1.69
N PRO A 90 10.98 -5.30 -1.54
CA PRO A 90 12.01 -4.52 -0.88
C PRO A 90 12.04 -4.85 0.62
N PRO A 91 13.22 -4.97 1.25
CA PRO A 91 13.27 -5.18 2.69
C PRO A 91 12.77 -3.93 3.43
N LEU A 92 12.02 -4.13 4.52
CA LEU A 92 11.68 -3.04 5.42
C LEU A 92 12.94 -2.51 6.12
N GLN A 93 13.01 -1.19 6.33
CA GLN A 93 14.12 -0.52 7.01
C GLN A 93 13.99 -0.55 8.54
N TYR A 94 12.99 -1.26 9.05
CA TYR A 94 12.65 -1.37 10.46
C TYR A 94 11.96 -2.72 10.72
N ASP A 95 11.96 -3.16 11.99
CA ASP A 95 11.27 -4.37 12.43
C ASP A 95 9.76 -4.27 12.18
N TYR A 96 9.06 -5.39 11.99
CA TYR A 96 7.61 -5.39 11.81
C TYR A 96 6.88 -4.70 12.97
N LYS A 97 7.37 -4.82 14.21
CA LYS A 97 6.82 -4.12 15.39
C LYS A 97 7.33 -2.68 15.55
N GLY A 98 8.18 -2.20 14.66
CA GLY A 98 8.81 -0.87 14.77
C GLY A 98 7.84 0.30 14.73
N LEU A 99 6.61 0.09 14.26
CA LEU A 99 5.56 1.12 14.19
C LEU A 99 4.49 0.99 15.28
N GLU A 100 4.64 0.04 16.21
CA GLU A 100 3.76 -0.06 17.37
C GLU A 100 3.92 1.18 18.28
N PRO A 101 2.83 1.64 18.94
CA PRO A 101 1.49 1.06 18.97
C PRO A 101 0.58 1.52 17.82
N HIS A 102 1.07 2.32 16.88
CA HIS A 102 0.24 2.95 15.84
C HIS A 102 -0.16 1.98 14.73
N ILE A 103 0.73 1.04 14.37
CA ILE A 103 0.43 -0.05 13.43
C ILE A 103 0.97 -1.34 14.04
N SER A 104 0.12 -2.36 14.14
CA SER A 104 0.51 -3.64 14.74
C SER A 104 1.55 -4.39 13.90
N GLY A 105 2.48 -5.09 14.55
CA GLY A 105 3.48 -5.87 13.83
C GLY A 105 2.91 -6.99 12.96
N LEU A 106 1.78 -7.58 13.37
CA LEU A 106 1.09 -8.60 12.58
C LEU A 106 0.54 -8.03 11.27
N ILE A 107 -0.05 -6.83 11.30
CA ILE A 107 -0.50 -6.15 10.08
C ILE A 107 0.70 -5.88 9.18
N MET A 108 1.79 -5.32 9.72
CA MET A 108 3.00 -5.05 8.95
C MET A 108 3.56 -6.31 8.28
N GLU A 109 3.64 -7.43 9.00
CA GLU A 109 4.13 -8.70 8.46
C GLU A 109 3.26 -9.23 7.32
N ILE A 110 1.93 -9.26 7.50
CA ILE A 110 1.03 -9.79 6.47
C ILE A 110 0.95 -8.85 5.26
N HIS A 111 0.87 -7.53 5.51
CA HIS A 111 0.78 -6.52 4.46
C HIS A 111 2.05 -6.51 3.60
N HIS A 112 3.21 -6.68 4.20
CA HIS A 112 4.48 -6.79 3.49
C HIS A 112 4.64 -8.16 2.78
N THR A 113 4.60 -9.27 3.53
CA THR A 113 4.98 -10.59 3.00
C THR A 113 3.91 -11.26 2.14
N LYS A 114 2.64 -10.83 2.23
CA LYS A 114 1.52 -11.40 1.46
C LYS A 114 1.00 -10.42 0.44
N HIS A 115 0.54 -9.24 0.86
CA HIS A 115 -0.11 -8.30 -0.07
C HIS A 115 0.89 -7.69 -1.05
N HIS A 116 1.99 -7.12 -0.56
CA HIS A 116 3.00 -6.54 -1.44
C HIS A 116 3.64 -7.61 -2.35
N GLN A 117 3.98 -8.76 -1.78
CA GLN A 117 4.48 -9.91 -2.55
C GLN A 117 3.49 -10.39 -3.62
N GLY A 118 2.18 -10.35 -3.33
CA GLY A 118 1.12 -10.68 -4.28
C GLY A 118 1.11 -9.77 -5.50
N TYR A 119 1.24 -8.46 -5.30
CA TYR A 119 1.37 -7.51 -6.41
C TYR A 119 2.60 -7.81 -7.27
N ILE A 120 3.75 -8.08 -6.65
CA ILE A 120 5.00 -8.40 -7.37
C ILE A 120 4.85 -9.68 -8.20
N ASN A 121 4.29 -10.75 -7.62
CA ASN A 121 4.09 -12.02 -8.32
C ASN A 121 3.19 -11.85 -9.55
N ASN A 122 2.07 -11.16 -9.37
CA ASN A 122 1.10 -10.92 -10.43
C ASN A 122 1.62 -9.95 -11.50
N LEU A 123 2.41 -8.95 -11.12
CA LEU A 123 3.09 -8.06 -12.05
C LEU A 123 4.07 -8.83 -12.94
N LYS A 124 4.90 -9.71 -12.36
CA LYS A 124 5.84 -10.56 -13.11
C LYS A 124 5.11 -11.51 -14.06
N ALA A 125 4.02 -12.13 -13.61
CA ALA A 125 3.20 -12.99 -14.45
C ALA A 125 2.56 -12.22 -15.62
N ALA A 126 2.05 -11.00 -15.37
CA ALA A 126 1.49 -10.14 -16.42
C ALA A 126 2.57 -9.65 -17.40
N ALA A 127 3.77 -9.33 -16.91
CA ALA A 127 4.91 -8.94 -17.75
C ALA A 127 5.36 -10.06 -18.69
N ALA A 128 5.44 -11.30 -18.20
CA ALA A 128 5.76 -12.46 -19.03
C ALA A 128 4.70 -12.70 -20.13
N LYS A 129 3.41 -12.63 -19.78
CA LYS A 129 2.32 -12.73 -20.76
C LYS A 129 2.34 -11.59 -21.79
N LEU A 130 2.76 -10.38 -21.37
CA LEU A 130 2.93 -9.24 -22.26
C LEU A 130 4.04 -9.52 -23.29
N ASP A 131 5.16 -10.11 -22.86
CA ASP A 131 6.25 -10.48 -23.77
C ASP A 131 5.79 -11.55 -24.78
N GLU A 132 5.04 -12.55 -24.34
CA GLU A 132 4.46 -13.55 -25.24
C GLU A 132 3.49 -12.93 -26.27
N ALA A 133 2.63 -12.01 -25.83
CA ALA A 133 1.69 -11.32 -26.71
C ALA A 133 2.43 -10.43 -27.73
N ARG A 134 3.46 -9.70 -27.29
CA ARG A 134 4.33 -8.89 -28.15
C ARG A 134 5.07 -9.74 -29.18
N ALA A 135 5.61 -10.88 -28.78
CA ALA A 135 6.29 -11.81 -29.69
C ALA A 135 5.36 -12.34 -30.80
N LYS A 136 4.06 -12.44 -30.52
CA LYS A 136 3.02 -12.85 -31.48
C LYS A 136 2.41 -11.69 -32.26
N ASN A 137 2.83 -10.44 -32.01
CA ASN A 137 2.18 -9.23 -32.50
C ASN A 137 0.67 -9.15 -32.16
N ASP A 138 0.26 -9.74 -31.05
CA ASP A 138 -1.13 -9.75 -30.59
C ASP A 138 -1.43 -8.50 -29.75
N ILE A 139 -1.77 -7.41 -30.43
CA ILE A 139 -2.07 -6.12 -29.80
C ILE A 139 -3.30 -6.20 -28.88
N ALA A 140 -4.31 -7.00 -29.25
CA ALA A 140 -5.50 -7.19 -28.44
C ALA A 140 -5.16 -7.86 -27.10
N ALA A 141 -4.33 -8.91 -27.12
CA ALA A 141 -3.85 -9.56 -25.91
C ALA A 141 -2.97 -8.64 -25.06
N CYS A 142 -2.11 -7.82 -25.68
CA CYS A 142 -1.33 -6.81 -24.96
C CYS A 142 -2.26 -5.84 -24.21
N ASN A 143 -3.29 -5.32 -24.89
CA ASN A 143 -4.25 -4.37 -24.30
C ASN A 143 -5.09 -5.02 -23.21
N ALA A 144 -5.46 -6.29 -23.35
CA ALA A 144 -6.20 -7.04 -22.33
C ALA A 144 -5.42 -7.20 -21.01
N LEU A 145 -4.08 -7.12 -21.04
CA LEU A 145 -3.23 -7.19 -19.85
C LEU A 145 -3.12 -5.85 -19.10
N PHE A 146 -3.51 -4.73 -19.71
CA PHE A 146 -3.34 -3.40 -19.14
C PHE A 146 -3.96 -3.25 -17.72
N PRO A 147 -5.18 -3.72 -17.42
CA PRO A 147 -5.73 -3.63 -16.06
C PRO A 147 -4.87 -4.35 -15.02
N ALA A 148 -4.34 -5.53 -15.36
CA ALA A 148 -3.49 -6.32 -14.46
C ALA A 148 -2.13 -5.63 -14.25
N LEU A 149 -1.52 -5.11 -15.32
CA LEU A 149 -0.27 -4.35 -15.25
C LEU A 149 -0.44 -3.09 -14.39
N LYS A 150 -1.50 -2.32 -14.61
CA LYS A 150 -1.80 -1.10 -13.86
C LYS A 150 -2.04 -1.41 -12.38
N PHE A 151 -2.87 -2.40 -12.07
CA PHE A 151 -3.23 -2.73 -10.69
C PHE A 151 -2.02 -3.23 -9.90
N ASN A 152 -1.27 -4.18 -10.46
CA ASN A 152 -0.14 -4.79 -9.76
C ASN A 152 1.11 -3.91 -9.78
N GLY A 153 1.38 -3.20 -10.88
CA GLY A 153 2.47 -2.22 -10.96
C GLY A 153 2.25 -1.03 -10.03
N GLY A 154 1.03 -0.46 -10.03
CA GLY A 154 0.65 0.57 -9.06
C GLY A 154 0.67 0.06 -7.62
N GLY A 155 0.22 -1.18 -7.38
CA GLY A 155 0.31 -1.83 -6.08
C GLY A 155 1.75 -1.91 -5.57
N HIS A 156 2.69 -2.37 -6.40
CA HIS A 156 4.10 -2.45 -6.04
C HIS A 156 4.73 -1.08 -5.75
N LEU A 157 4.51 -0.08 -6.63
CA LEU A 157 4.99 1.29 -6.42
C LEU A 157 4.44 1.90 -5.13
N ASN A 158 3.11 1.86 -4.95
CA ASN A 158 2.45 2.46 -3.80
C ASN A 158 2.93 1.86 -2.48
N HIS A 159 3.12 0.53 -2.42
CA HIS A 159 3.60 -0.11 -1.20
C HIS A 159 5.07 0.20 -0.94
N THR A 160 5.90 0.23 -1.98
CA THR A 160 7.31 0.60 -1.81
C THR A 160 7.45 2.02 -1.24
N ILE A 161 6.67 2.98 -1.76
CA ILE A 161 6.60 4.34 -1.21
C ILE A 161 6.03 4.36 0.22
N PHE A 162 5.00 3.57 0.48
CA PHE A 162 4.36 3.48 1.80
C PHE A 162 5.36 3.06 2.88
N TRP A 163 6.19 2.03 2.62
CA TRP A 163 7.20 1.58 3.56
C TRP A 163 8.30 2.60 3.81
N THR A 164 8.70 3.37 2.78
CA THR A 164 9.75 4.39 2.93
C THR A 164 9.27 5.69 3.57
N ASN A 165 7.95 5.92 3.60
CA ASN A 165 7.34 7.11 4.19
C ASN A 165 7.04 6.95 5.70
N MET A 166 7.33 5.79 6.28
CA MET A 166 7.13 5.53 7.70
C MET A 166 8.46 5.23 8.38
N ALA A 167 8.55 5.53 9.68
CA ALA A 167 9.70 5.22 10.51
C ALA A 167 9.27 5.02 11.97
N PRO A 168 9.99 4.20 12.75
CA PRO A 168 9.78 4.10 14.19
C PRO A 168 9.89 5.48 14.86
N ASN A 169 8.95 5.77 15.76
CA ASN A 169 8.96 7.01 16.55
C ASN A 169 9.16 6.68 18.04
N PRO A 170 10.40 6.47 18.51
CA PRO A 170 10.66 6.07 19.90
C PRO A 170 10.27 7.16 20.90
N THR A 171 10.11 8.42 20.45
CA THR A 171 9.70 9.54 21.31
C THR A 171 8.18 9.65 21.45
N GLY A 172 7.41 8.97 20.59
CA GLY A 172 5.96 9.09 20.48
C GLY A 172 5.46 10.48 20.06
N THR A 173 6.35 11.44 19.81
CA THR A 173 5.97 12.82 19.47
C THR A 173 5.98 12.96 17.95
N PRO A 174 4.85 13.32 17.31
CA PRO A 174 4.82 13.54 15.87
C PRO A 174 5.82 14.64 15.46
N THR A 175 6.62 14.35 14.44
CA THR A 175 7.50 15.34 13.83
C THR A 175 6.77 16.01 12.67
N GLN A 176 7.03 17.30 12.45
CA GLN A 176 6.62 17.99 11.23
C GLN A 176 7.76 17.98 10.20
N PRO A 177 7.45 18.07 8.88
CA PRO A 177 8.44 18.37 7.86
C PRO A 177 9.23 19.63 8.18
N THR A 178 10.43 19.75 7.62
CA THR A 178 11.27 20.95 7.76
C THR A 178 11.81 21.38 6.41
N GLY A 179 12.42 22.57 6.34
CA GLY A 179 13.03 23.09 5.11
C GLY A 179 12.04 23.31 3.98
N ASP A 180 12.50 23.05 2.75
CA ASP A 180 11.75 23.33 1.52
C ASP A 180 10.40 22.60 1.45
N LEU A 181 10.30 21.40 2.02
CA LEU A 181 9.04 20.66 2.06
C LEU A 181 8.00 21.35 2.94
N LEU A 182 8.39 21.83 4.12
CA LEU A 182 7.48 22.60 4.98
C LEU A 182 7.06 23.90 4.30
N ALA A 183 8.01 24.60 3.68
CA ALA A 183 7.73 25.84 2.95
C ALA A 183 6.75 25.61 1.79
N ALA A 184 6.90 24.52 1.04
CA ALA A 184 5.98 24.15 -0.04
C ALA A 184 4.58 23.80 0.49
N ILE A 185 4.50 23.09 1.61
CA ILE A 185 3.24 22.77 2.28
C ILE A 185 2.55 24.04 2.74
N ASP A 186 3.24 24.93 3.44
CA ASP A 186 2.69 26.18 3.95
C ASP A 186 2.25 27.09 2.80
N ALA A 187 3.03 27.18 1.72
CA ALA A 187 2.65 27.95 0.53
C ALA A 187 1.39 27.42 -0.16
N LYS A 188 1.21 26.09 -0.19
CA LYS A 188 0.09 25.45 -0.92
C LYS A 188 -1.18 25.34 -0.07
N PHE A 189 -1.03 25.04 1.22
CA PHE A 189 -2.13 24.68 2.12
C PHE A 189 -2.33 25.70 3.25
N GLY A 190 -1.49 26.74 3.31
CA GLY A 190 -1.52 27.78 4.34
C GLY A 190 -0.82 27.39 5.64
N SER A 191 -0.85 26.10 6.02
CA SER A 191 -0.08 25.55 7.13
C SER A 191 0.02 24.02 7.05
N PHE A 192 1.01 23.41 7.72
CA PHE A 192 1.07 21.96 7.94
C PHE A 192 -0.20 21.39 8.58
N GLN A 193 -0.80 22.10 9.56
CA GLN A 193 -2.03 21.66 10.21
C GLN A 193 -3.20 21.60 9.22
N ASN A 194 -3.33 22.59 8.33
CA ASN A 194 -4.37 22.61 7.30
C ASN A 194 -4.19 21.47 6.30
N PHE A 195 -2.93 21.18 5.93
CA PHE A 195 -2.61 20.03 5.09
C PHE A 195 -3.08 18.71 5.70
N GLN A 196 -2.86 18.50 7.02
CA GLN A 196 -3.25 17.26 7.69
C GLN A 196 -4.76 16.99 7.74
N VAL A 197 -5.59 18.03 7.72
CA VAL A 197 -7.06 17.92 7.82
C VAL A 197 -7.77 18.10 6.48
N GLN A 198 -7.03 18.24 5.40
CA GLN A 198 -7.58 18.37 4.05
C GLN A 198 -8.27 17.06 3.65
N LYS A 199 -9.50 17.17 3.16
CA LYS A 199 -10.32 16.06 2.66
C LYS A 199 -10.49 16.15 1.16
#